data_AF-R6V190-F1
#
_entry.id   AF-R6V190-F1
#
_cell.length_a   1.000
_cell.length_b   1.000
_cell.length_c   1.000
_cell.angle_alpha   90.00
_cell.angle_beta   90.00
_cell.angle_gamma   90.00
#
_symmetry.space_group_name_H-M   'P 1'
#
loop_
_entity.id
_entity.type
_entity.pdbx_description
1 polymer ?
#
loop_
_entity_poly.entity_id
_entity_poly.type
_entity_poly.pdbx_seq_one_letter_code
_entity_poly.pdbx_strand_id
1 'polypeptide(L)'
;MGMIVKHNMLAADKEAFRLLIYCSAPPNIRDSAVSINKLMAEKLLQLKPSRRTMRIEKVFNEVIDSLPERSIIKDIDVLFNPAYKIDVFKMLTTACKRKKFDIIWSGKLDNNTLVYGEEGFPDYHKYEIENYDIVCVV
;
A
#
# COMPACT_ATOMS: atom_id res chain seq x y z
N MET A 1 4.54 -11.52 -11.38
CA MET A 1 4.03 -12.54 -10.45
C MET A 1 4.62 -12.23 -9.10
N GLY A 2 3.77 -12.00 -8.10
CA GLY A 2 4.22 -11.61 -6.77
C GLY A 2 4.96 -12.74 -6.06
N MET A 3 5.76 -12.40 -5.06
CA MET A 3 6.57 -13.36 -4.31
C MET A 3 6.75 -12.94 -2.86
N ILE A 4 7.09 -13.89 -1.99
CA ILE A 4 7.40 -13.68 -0.57
C ILE A 4 8.89 -13.93 -0.36
N VAL A 5 9.58 -12.99 0.31
CA VAL A 5 11.01 -13.07 0.60
C VAL A 5 11.27 -12.72 2.07
N LYS A 6 12.32 -13.33 2.65
CA LYS A 6 12.79 -12.96 3.98
C LYS A 6 13.57 -11.65 3.92
N HIS A 7 13.50 -10.85 4.97
CA HIS A 7 14.23 -9.57 5.05
C HIS A 7 15.74 -9.69 4.74
N ASN A 8 16.41 -10.78 5.15
CA ASN A 8 17.83 -11.01 4.90
C ASN A 8 18.18 -11.38 3.44
N MET A 9 17.20 -11.72 2.61
CA MET A 9 17.38 -12.08 1.20
C MET A 9 17.18 -10.90 0.25
N LEU A 10 16.71 -9.74 0.75
CA LEU A 10 16.50 -8.53 -0.05
C LEU A 10 17.78 -7.97 -0.69
N ALA A 11 18.95 -8.26 -0.10
CA ALA A 11 20.24 -7.72 -0.57
C ALA A 11 20.76 -8.37 -1.85
N ALA A 12 20.24 -9.54 -2.24
CA ALA A 12 20.74 -10.31 -3.38
C ALA A 12 20.08 -9.95 -4.72
N ASP A 13 18.98 -9.21 -4.71
CA ASP A 13 18.16 -8.94 -5.90
C ASP A 13 17.80 -7.45 -5.99
N LYS A 14 18.84 -6.62 -6.13
CA LYS A 14 18.70 -5.15 -6.21
C LYS A 14 18.06 -4.64 -7.52
N GLU A 15 17.62 -5.52 -8.42
CA GLU A 15 17.14 -5.12 -9.75
C GLU A 15 15.62 -5.17 -9.98
N ALA A 16 14.79 -5.64 -9.06
CA ALA A 16 13.35 -5.64 -9.31
C ALA A 16 12.68 -4.34 -8.82
N PHE A 17 12.27 -3.48 -9.76
CA PHE A 17 11.42 -2.29 -9.60
C PHE A 17 10.00 -2.59 -9.03
N ARG A 18 9.84 -3.63 -8.21
CA ARG A 18 8.55 -4.06 -7.66
C ARG A 18 8.25 -3.32 -6.35
N LEU A 19 6.98 -3.18 -6.06
CA LEU A 19 6.52 -2.59 -4.81
C LEU A 19 6.82 -3.55 -3.66
N LEU A 20 7.63 -3.13 -2.68
CA LEU A 20 7.88 -3.91 -1.49
C LEU A 20 6.75 -3.72 -0.48
N ILE A 21 6.29 -4.85 0.09
CA ILE A 21 5.22 -4.92 1.09
C ILE A 21 5.80 -5.53 2.36
N TYR A 22 6.19 -4.70 3.32
CA TYR A 22 6.69 -5.18 4.60
C TYR A 22 5.53 -5.71 5.44
N CYS A 23 5.40 -7.04 5.48
CA CYS A 23 4.44 -7.76 6.32
C CYS A 23 4.93 -7.87 7.77
N SER A 24 6.26 -7.83 7.95
CA SER A 24 6.93 -7.73 9.24
C SER A 24 8.05 -6.69 9.17
N ALA A 25 7.70 -5.41 9.34
CA ALA A 25 8.69 -4.33 9.31
C ALA A 25 9.49 -4.27 10.62
N PRO A 26 10.84 -4.26 10.58
CA PRO A 26 11.66 -4.03 11.76
C PRO A 26 11.52 -2.58 12.29
N PRO A 27 11.88 -2.31 13.56
CA PRO A 27 11.67 -0.99 14.19
C PRO A 27 12.21 0.20 13.39
N ASN A 28 13.43 0.09 12.86
CA ASN A 28 14.05 1.15 12.05
C ASN A 28 13.24 1.52 10.78
N ILE A 29 12.57 0.52 10.17
CA ILE A 29 11.70 0.73 9.02
C ILE A 29 10.36 1.35 9.47
N ARG A 30 9.81 0.89 10.60
CA ARG A 30 8.56 1.44 11.16
C ARG A 30 8.71 2.91 11.57
N ASP A 31 9.83 3.26 12.20
CA ASP A 31 10.10 4.59 12.73
C ASP A 31 10.37 5.61 11.63
N SER A 32 10.88 5.17 10.48
CA SER A 32 11.13 6.01 9.30
C SER A 32 9.94 6.10 8.34
N ALA A 33 8.90 5.28 8.53
CA ALA A 33 7.76 5.22 7.63
C ALA A 33 6.75 6.35 7.86
N VAL A 34 6.27 6.91 6.76
CA VAL A 34 5.34 8.04 6.75
C VAL A 34 3.90 7.53 6.78
N SER A 35 3.14 7.97 7.78
CA SER A 35 1.70 7.72 7.86
C SER A 35 0.96 8.55 6.81
N ILE A 36 0.27 7.89 5.87
CA ILE A 36 -0.45 8.60 4.80
C ILE A 36 -1.93 8.82 5.08
N ASN A 37 -2.53 8.09 6.04
CA ASN A 37 -3.94 8.23 6.42
C ASN A 37 -4.34 9.68 6.64
N LYS A 38 -3.57 10.43 7.45
CA LYS A 38 -3.87 11.83 7.76
C LYS A 38 -3.77 12.73 6.51
N LEU A 39 -2.69 12.60 5.74
CA LEU A 39 -2.44 13.39 4.52
C LEU A 39 -3.55 13.20 3.48
N MET A 40 -3.99 11.95 3.31
CA MET A 40 -5.10 11.57 2.44
C MET A 40 -6.42 12.13 2.96
N ALA A 41 -6.72 11.93 4.24
CA ALA A 41 -7.98 12.37 4.85
C ALA A 41 -8.17 13.89 4.73
N GLU A 42 -7.13 14.68 5.01
CA GLU A 42 -7.17 16.14 4.87
C GLU A 42 -7.51 16.60 3.45
N LYS A 43 -6.90 15.97 2.42
CA LYS A 43 -7.20 16.25 1.01
C LYS A 43 -8.60 15.77 0.59
N LEU A 44 -9.03 14.59 1.07
CA LEU A 44 -10.34 14.02 0.73
C LEU A 44 -11.51 14.78 1.39
N LEU A 45 -11.30 15.37 2.57
CA LEU A 45 -12.28 16.21 3.26
C LEU A 45 -12.66 17.45 2.44
N GLN A 46 -11.72 17.99 1.67
CA GLN A 46 -11.97 19.12 0.76
C GLN A 46 -12.83 18.74 -0.46
N LEU A 47 -13.06 17.44 -0.69
CA LEU A 47 -13.86 16.93 -1.81
C LEU A 47 -15.26 16.54 -1.33
N LYS A 48 -16.27 16.88 -2.14
CA LYS A 48 -17.63 16.36 -1.99
C LYS A 48 -17.61 14.82 -2.05
N PRO A 49 -18.36 14.10 -1.19
CA PRO A 49 -18.35 12.64 -1.15
C PRO A 49 -18.53 11.96 -2.52
N SER A 50 -19.44 12.47 -3.35
CA SER A 50 -19.71 11.95 -4.70
C SER A 50 -18.53 12.02 -5.68
N ARG A 51 -17.51 12.82 -5.37
CA ARG A 51 -16.30 12.95 -6.20
C ARG A 51 -15.11 12.19 -5.66
N ARG A 52 -15.18 11.64 -4.43
CA ARG A 52 -14.03 11.01 -3.76
C ARG A 52 -13.55 9.77 -4.50
N THR A 53 -14.46 8.90 -4.94
CA THR A 53 -14.15 7.70 -5.72
C THR A 53 -13.33 8.01 -6.98
N MET A 54 -13.75 9.01 -7.78
CA MET A 54 -13.02 9.40 -9.01
C MET A 54 -11.69 10.12 -8.74
N ARG A 55 -11.49 10.62 -7.51
CA ARG A 55 -10.34 11.44 -7.15
C ARG A 55 -9.35 10.72 -6.25
N ILE A 56 -9.69 9.55 -5.70
CA ILE A 56 -8.87 8.86 -4.71
C ILE A 56 -7.47 8.58 -5.23
N GLU A 57 -7.35 8.07 -6.46
CA GLU A 57 -6.06 7.81 -7.10
C GLU A 57 -5.27 9.09 -7.30
N LYS A 58 -5.94 10.18 -7.72
CA LYS A 58 -5.29 11.49 -7.89
C LYS A 58 -4.78 12.02 -6.55
N VAL A 59 -5.59 11.96 -5.50
CA VAL A 59 -5.22 12.42 -4.16
C VAL A 59 -4.07 11.58 -3.61
N PHE A 60 -4.11 10.26 -3.79
CA PHE A 60 -3.01 9.37 -3.45
C PHE A 60 -1.72 9.76 -4.17
N ASN A 61 -1.80 9.98 -5.47
CA ASN A 61 -0.65 10.38 -6.27
C ASN A 61 -0.07 11.73 -5.84
N GLU A 62 -0.90 12.72 -5.53
CA GLU A 62 -0.43 14.00 -4.98
C GLU A 62 0.27 13.82 -3.62
N VAL A 63 -0.22 12.94 -2.75
CA VAL A 63 0.45 12.63 -1.47
C VAL A 63 1.81 11.99 -1.75
N ILE A 64 1.86 10.94 -2.57
CA ILE A 64 3.12 10.27 -2.93
C ILE A 64 4.12 11.22 -3.60
N ASP A 65 3.64 12.11 -4.48
CA ASP A 65 4.48 13.07 -5.19
C ASP A 65 5.07 14.11 -4.22
N SER A 66 4.42 14.40 -3.08
CA SER A 66 4.94 15.29 -2.04
C SER A 66 6.01 14.68 -1.12
N LEU A 67 6.13 13.34 -1.09
CA LEU A 67 7.12 12.64 -0.24
C LEU A 67 8.49 12.56 -0.94
N PRO A 68 9.59 12.35 -0.22
CA PRO A 68 10.87 11.98 -0.84
C PRO A 68 10.77 10.71 -1.70
N GLU A 69 11.65 10.56 -2.69
CA GLU A 69 11.72 9.32 -3.48
C GLU A 69 12.11 8.14 -2.59
N ARG A 70 11.54 6.95 -2.85
CA ARG A 70 11.74 5.72 -2.07
C ARG A 70 11.32 5.84 -0.60
N SER A 71 10.41 6.76 -0.28
CA SER A 71 9.78 6.79 1.04
C SER A 71 9.07 5.48 1.33
N ILE A 72 9.08 5.07 2.59
CA ILE A 72 8.27 3.96 3.09
C ILE A 72 6.99 4.57 3.66
N ILE A 73 5.84 4.09 3.22
CA ILE A 73 4.54 4.56 3.70
C ILE A 73 3.87 3.52 4.58
N LYS A 74 3.04 3.98 5.51
CA LYS A 74 2.23 3.14 6.40
C LYS A 74 0.87 3.77 6.63
N ASP A 75 0.01 3.05 7.34
CA ASP A 75 -1.35 3.47 7.69
C ASP A 75 -2.11 3.86 6.42
N ILE A 76 -2.42 2.86 5.59
CA ILE A 76 -3.10 3.02 4.30
C ILE A 76 -4.60 2.71 4.36
N ASP A 77 -5.14 2.57 5.58
CA ASP A 77 -6.51 2.12 5.90
C ASP A 77 -7.59 2.95 5.21
N VAL A 78 -7.33 4.25 5.00
CA VAL A 78 -8.23 5.15 4.28
C VAL A 78 -8.58 4.65 2.87
N LEU A 79 -7.69 3.89 2.22
CA LEU A 79 -7.90 3.36 0.88
C LEU A 79 -8.95 2.25 0.83
N PHE A 80 -9.24 1.60 1.96
CA PHE A 80 -10.17 0.47 2.07
C PHE A 80 -11.62 0.89 2.32
N ASN A 81 -11.93 2.20 2.21
CA ASN A 81 -13.30 2.65 2.31
C ASN A 81 -14.14 1.99 1.19
N PRO A 82 -15.19 1.21 1.53
CA PRO A 82 -15.98 0.47 0.55
C PRO A 82 -16.69 1.36 -0.47
N ALA A 83 -16.90 2.65 -0.15
CA ALA A 83 -17.47 3.61 -1.09
C ALA A 83 -16.55 3.91 -2.29
N TYR A 84 -15.24 3.66 -2.17
CA TYR A 84 -14.28 3.95 -3.23
C TYR A 84 -14.29 2.89 -4.32
N LYS A 85 -14.67 1.64 -4.04
CA LYS A 85 -14.75 0.56 -5.04
C LYS A 85 -13.51 0.46 -5.93
N ILE A 86 -12.33 0.57 -5.31
CA ILE A 86 -11.03 0.48 -6.00
C ILE A 86 -10.35 -0.86 -5.68
N ASP A 87 -9.52 -1.34 -6.60
CA ASP A 87 -8.50 -2.34 -6.28
C ASP A 87 -7.27 -1.61 -5.73
N VAL A 88 -7.09 -1.68 -4.41
CA VAL A 88 -6.02 -0.99 -3.69
C VAL A 88 -4.63 -1.41 -4.21
N PHE A 89 -4.37 -2.70 -4.41
CA PHE A 89 -3.04 -3.16 -4.86
C PHE A 89 -2.77 -2.83 -6.32
N LYS A 90 -3.80 -2.85 -7.17
CA LYS A 90 -3.66 -2.36 -8.55
C LYS A 90 -3.32 -0.88 -8.60
N MET A 91 -3.95 -0.06 -7.74
CA MET A 91 -3.62 1.36 -7.60
C MET A 91 -2.19 1.57 -7.10
N LEU A 92 -1.80 0.87 -6.02
CA LEU A 92 -0.46 0.99 -5.40
C LEU A 92 0.65 0.59 -6.37
N THR A 93 0.51 -0.56 -7.07
CA THR A 93 1.51 -1.01 -8.05
C THR A 93 1.62 -0.04 -9.23
N THR A 94 0.51 0.52 -9.70
CA THR A 94 0.51 1.54 -10.75
C THR A 94 1.22 2.82 -10.30
N ALA A 95 0.95 3.29 -9.07
CA ALA A 95 1.64 4.46 -8.53
C ALA A 95 3.14 4.21 -8.33
N CYS A 96 3.54 3.02 -7.86
CA CYS A 96 4.94 2.65 -7.65
C CYS A 96 5.74 2.58 -8.97
N LYS A 97 5.07 2.37 -10.11
CA LYS A 97 5.69 2.49 -11.45
C LYS A 97 6.01 3.95 -11.82
N ARG A 98 5.25 4.93 -11.32
CA ARG A 98 5.49 6.36 -11.55
C ARG A 98 6.57 6.92 -10.62
N LYS A 99 6.46 6.63 -9.33
CA LYS A 99 7.40 7.11 -8.30
C LYS A 99 7.62 6.00 -7.29
N LYS A 100 8.89 5.69 -7.00
CA LYS A 100 9.22 4.59 -6.10
C LYS A 100 8.90 4.91 -4.65
N PHE A 101 8.25 3.95 -4.01
CA PHE A 101 7.96 3.90 -2.58
C PHE A 101 7.71 2.44 -2.21
N ASP A 102 7.81 2.14 -0.92
CA ASP A 102 7.46 0.84 -0.34
C ASP A 102 6.36 1.03 0.70
N ILE A 103 5.68 -0.04 1.10
CA ILE A 103 4.63 0.05 2.12
C ILE A 103 4.87 -0.90 3.29
N ILE A 104 4.44 -0.50 4.47
CA ILE A 104 4.19 -1.39 5.60
C ILE A 104 2.73 -1.84 5.50
N TRP A 105 2.51 -3.15 5.50
CA TRP A 105 1.17 -3.72 5.42
C TRP A 105 0.41 -3.53 6.75
N SER A 106 -0.77 -2.92 6.70
CA SER A 106 -1.64 -2.73 7.87
C SER A 106 -2.39 -4.01 8.27
N GLY A 107 -2.44 -5.02 7.40
CA GLY A 107 -3.19 -6.25 7.60
C GLY A 107 -2.32 -7.44 8.00
N LYS A 108 -2.79 -8.64 7.67
CA LYS A 108 -2.07 -9.90 7.89
C LYS A 108 -1.63 -10.51 6.56
N LEU A 109 -0.53 -11.25 6.61
CA LEU A 109 -0.17 -12.18 5.55
C LEU A 109 -0.61 -13.58 6.01
N ASP A 110 -1.55 -14.18 5.30
CA ASP A 110 -2.00 -15.55 5.51
C ASP A 110 -1.58 -16.40 4.31
N ASN A 111 -0.53 -17.21 4.50
CA ASN A 111 0.11 -18.00 3.45
C ASN A 111 0.53 -17.13 2.25
N ASN A 112 -0.26 -17.17 1.16
CA ASN A 112 0.00 -16.43 -0.09
C ASN A 112 -0.98 -15.28 -0.33
N THR A 113 -1.71 -14.87 0.73
CA THR A 113 -2.79 -13.90 0.65
C THR A 113 -2.57 -12.77 1.65
N LEU A 114 -2.56 -11.53 1.17
CA LEU A 114 -2.62 -10.34 2.01
C LEU A 114 -4.08 -10.10 2.39
N VAL A 115 -4.38 -10.14 3.69
CA VAL A 115 -5.72 -9.98 4.25
C VAL A 115 -5.79 -8.64 4.97
N TYR A 116 -6.76 -7.82 4.61
CA TYR A 116 -7.09 -6.57 5.29
C TYR A 116 -8.50 -6.62 5.87
N GLY A 117 -8.65 -6.07 7.08
CA GLY A 117 -9.93 -6.05 7.79
C GLY A 117 -10.33 -7.39 8.39
N GLU A 118 -11.56 -7.45 8.91
CA GLU A 118 -12.16 -8.63 9.51
C GLU A 118 -13.26 -9.20 8.62
N GLU A 119 -13.33 -10.53 8.52
CA GLU A 119 -14.33 -11.19 7.68
C GLU A 119 -15.75 -10.83 8.10
N GLY A 120 -16.61 -10.52 7.12
CA GLY A 120 -17.98 -10.06 7.35
C GLY A 120 -18.14 -8.54 7.38
N PHE A 121 -17.04 -7.77 7.42
CA PHE A 121 -17.10 -6.31 7.31
C PHE A 121 -16.96 -5.82 5.86
N PRO A 122 -17.59 -4.68 5.49
CA PRO A 122 -17.56 -4.18 4.10
C PRO A 122 -16.18 -3.79 3.58
N ASP A 123 -15.22 -3.50 4.47
CA ASP A 123 -13.84 -3.16 4.15
C ASP A 123 -12.91 -4.39 4.14
N TYR A 124 -13.45 -5.59 4.35
CA TYR A 124 -12.69 -6.84 4.26
C TYR A 124 -12.20 -7.10 2.85
N HIS A 125 -10.89 -7.33 2.69
CA HIS A 125 -10.28 -7.65 1.42
C HIS A 125 -9.23 -8.75 1.54
N LYS A 126 -9.17 -9.61 0.52
CA LYS A 126 -8.12 -10.61 0.31
C LYS A 126 -7.44 -10.33 -1.02
N TYR A 127 -6.11 -10.35 -1.02
CA TYR A 127 -5.29 -10.18 -2.20
C TYR A 127 -4.32 -11.34 -2.33
N GLU A 128 -4.55 -12.21 -3.30
CA GLU A 128 -3.61 -13.24 -3.68
C GLU A 128 -2.37 -12.58 -4.30
N ILE A 129 -1.20 -12.84 -3.72
CA ILE A 129 0.05 -12.13 -4.06
C ILE A 129 0.43 -12.33 -5.53
N GLU A 130 0.15 -13.51 -6.09
CA GLU A 130 0.48 -13.88 -7.47
C GLU A 130 -0.16 -12.96 -8.51
N ASN A 131 -1.33 -12.38 -8.19
CA ASN A 131 -2.09 -11.50 -9.07
C ASN A 131 -1.49 -10.08 -9.19
N TYR A 132 -0.47 -9.76 -8.39
CA TYR A 132 0.12 -8.43 -8.33
C TYR A 132 1.65 -8.46 -8.54
N ASP A 133 2.20 -7.34 -9.03
CA ASP A 133 3.65 -7.17 -9.21
C ASP A 133 4.28 -6.61 -7.94
N ILE A 134 4.25 -7.41 -6.88
CA ILE A 134 4.66 -7.05 -5.51
C ILE A 134 5.65 -8.05 -4.93
N VAL A 135 6.41 -7.61 -3.93
CA VAL A 135 7.28 -8.48 -3.14
C VAL A 135 6.93 -8.32 -1.67
N CYS A 136 6.43 -9.38 -1.04
CA CYS A 136 6.11 -9.39 0.38
C CYS A 136 7.36 -9.73 1.19
N VAL A 137 7.71 -8.86 2.13
CA VAL A 137 8.87 -9.01 3.01
C VAL A 137 8.41 -9.50 4.38
N VAL A 138 8.92 -10.66 4.80
CA VAL A 138 8.65 -11.31 6.09
C VAL A 138 9.87 -11.43 6.97
#